data_AF-A0A5F2HX35-F1
#
_entry.id   AF-A0A5F2HX35-F1
#
_cell.length_a   1.000
_cell.length_b   1.000
_cell.length_c   1.000
_cell.angle_alpha   90.00
_cell.angle_beta   90.00
_cell.angle_gamma   90.00
#
_symmetry.space_group_name_H-M   'P 1'
#
loop_
_entity.id
_entity.type
_entity.pdbx_description
1 polymer ?
#
loop_
_entity_poly.entity_id
_entity_poly.type
_entity_poly.pdbx_seq_one_letter_code
_entity_poly.pdbx_strand_id
1 'polypeptide(L)'
;VIMHTGRERQKLPDVIEDQFLFLRRSLEIARACGVGDGQIVLDPGFGFAKETAEENLDLMARFSALRELGFPLMAGTSRKRFIGTVTGREPAQRA
;
A
#
# COMPACT_ATOMS: atom_id res chain seq x y z
N VAL A 1 11.73 0.27 -4.97
CA VAL A 1 10.31 0.18 -4.55
C VAL A 1 10.20 0.68 -3.12
N ILE A 2 9.26 1.58 -2.85
CA ILE A 2 8.91 2.05 -1.51
C ILE A 2 7.54 1.48 -1.17
N MET A 3 7.45 0.64 -0.15
CA MET A 3 6.21 -0.03 0.25
C MET A 3 5.68 0.56 1.55
N HIS A 4 4.37 0.85 1.58
CA HIS A 4 3.65 1.21 2.80
C HIS A 4 3.71 0.08 3.84
N THR A 5 4.00 0.43 5.09
CA THR A 5 4.03 -0.49 6.24
C THR A 5 3.68 0.26 7.53
N GLY A 6 3.64 -0.45 8.66
CA GLY A 6 3.17 0.07 9.95
C GLY A 6 4.10 -0.17 11.14
N ARG A 7 5.35 -0.61 10.92
CA ARG A 7 6.27 -0.82 12.05
C ARG A 7 6.53 0.49 12.78
N GLU A 8 6.40 0.45 14.11
CA GLU A 8 6.76 1.55 15.03
C GLU A 8 6.03 2.88 14.74
N ARG A 9 4.83 2.81 14.14
CA ARG A 9 4.01 3.99 13.87
C ARG A 9 2.54 3.75 14.17
N GLN A 10 1.85 4.81 14.55
CA GLN A 10 0.39 4.82 14.57
C GLN A 10 -0.13 5.20 13.18
N LYS A 11 -1.12 4.46 12.69
CA LYS A 11 -1.81 4.77 11.44
C LYS A 11 -2.88 5.82 11.64
N LEU A 12 -3.15 6.59 10.61
CA LEU A 12 -4.37 7.36 10.50
C LEU A 12 -5.58 6.43 10.30
N PRO A 13 -6.78 6.86 10.72
CA PRO A 13 -8.00 6.08 10.52
C PRO A 13 -8.37 5.91 9.04
N ASP A 14 -8.15 6.93 8.20
CA ASP A 14 -8.41 6.84 6.76
C ASP A 14 -7.23 6.19 6.03
N VAL A 15 -7.51 5.13 5.29
CA VAL A 15 -6.47 4.32 4.64
C VAL A 15 -5.70 5.10 3.58
N ILE A 16 -6.35 6.05 2.88
CA ILE A 16 -5.72 6.85 1.83
C ILE A 16 -4.88 7.97 2.44
N GLU A 17 -5.41 8.68 3.44
CA GLU A 17 -4.63 9.67 4.19
C GLU A 17 -3.38 9.02 4.79
N ASP A 18 -3.49 7.81 5.33
CA ASP A 18 -2.36 7.06 5.86
C ASP A 18 -1.31 6.72 4.80
N GLN A 19 -1.74 6.36 3.57
CA GLN A 19 -0.83 6.15 2.44
C GLN A 19 -0.07 7.43 2.11
N PHE A 20 -0.77 8.56 1.99
CA PHE A 20 -0.14 9.85 1.65
C PHE A 20 0.85 10.28 2.73
N LEU A 21 0.47 10.19 4.01
CA LEU A 21 1.34 10.54 5.13
C LEU A 21 2.64 9.73 5.08
N PHE A 22 2.55 8.40 4.92
CA PHE A 22 3.70 7.52 4.91
C PHE A 22 4.57 7.67 3.65
N LEU A 23 3.95 7.67 2.47
CA LEU A 23 4.68 7.65 1.20
C LEU A 23 5.34 8.99 0.91
N ARG A 24 4.72 10.13 1.25
CA ARG A 24 5.37 11.45 1.13
C ARG A 24 6.62 11.53 2.00
N ARG A 25 6.53 11.06 3.26
CA ARG A 25 7.69 11.02 4.14
C ARG A 25 8.79 10.10 3.60
N SER A 26 8.41 8.96 3.05
CA SER A 26 9.38 8.01 2.46
C SER A 26 10.06 8.57 1.21
N LEU A 27 9.34 9.33 0.39
CA LEU A 27 9.87 10.05 -0.77
C LEU A 27 10.86 11.15 -0.36
N GLU A 28 10.56 11.90 0.69
CA GLU A 28 11.50 12.89 1.26
C GLU A 28 12.82 12.23 1.68
N ILE A 29 12.76 11.10 2.39
CA ILE A 29 13.94 10.34 2.81
C ILE A 29 14.74 9.86 1.61
N ALA A 30 14.07 9.28 0.60
CA ALA A 30 14.73 8.79 -0.61
C ALA A 30 15.46 9.92 -1.35
N ARG A 31 14.81 11.08 -1.52
CA ARG A 31 15.39 12.27 -2.15
C ARG A 31 16.56 12.84 -1.36
N ALA A 32 16.46 12.89 -0.03
CA ALA A 32 17.56 13.31 0.84
C ALA A 32 18.79 12.41 0.71
N CYS A 33 18.61 11.15 0.33
CA CYS A 33 19.69 10.20 0.05
C CYS A 33 20.13 10.17 -1.43
N GLY A 34 19.60 11.05 -2.28
CA GLY A 34 19.98 11.15 -3.69
C GLY A 34 19.35 10.13 -4.62
N VAL A 35 18.28 9.44 -4.21
CA VAL A 35 17.51 8.54 -5.09
C VAL A 35 16.70 9.39 -6.07
N GLY A 36 16.93 9.22 -7.38
CA GLY A 36 16.19 9.94 -8.40
C GLY A 36 14.76 9.42 -8.55
N ASP A 37 13.81 10.31 -8.83
CA ASP A 37 12.38 9.97 -8.93
C ASP A 37 12.11 8.87 -9.98
N GLY A 38 12.87 8.82 -11.08
CA GLY A 38 12.77 7.78 -12.12
C GLY A 38 13.20 6.37 -11.67
N GLN A 39 13.76 6.22 -10.47
CA GLN A 39 14.15 4.94 -9.87
C GLN A 39 13.12 4.44 -8.84
N ILE A 40 12.03 5.19 -8.64
CA ILE A 40 11.05 4.95 -7.59
C ILE A 40 9.77 4.35 -8.18
N VAL A 41 9.26 3.34 -7.47
CA VAL A 41 7.94 2.75 -7.65
C VAL A 41 7.31 2.65 -6.27
N LEU A 42 6.04 3.02 -6.14
CA LEU A 42 5.31 2.98 -4.88
C LEU A 42 4.42 1.74 -4.80
N ASP A 43 4.38 1.10 -3.64
CA ASP A 43 3.50 -0.04 -3.34
C ASP A 43 2.64 0.33 -2.11
N PRO A 44 1.29 0.28 -2.21
CA PRO A 44 0.41 0.58 -1.09
C PRO A 44 0.42 -0.52 0.00
N GLY A 45 1.18 -1.59 -0.24
CA GLY A 45 1.54 -2.59 0.74
C GLY A 45 0.36 -3.39 1.23
N PHE A 46 -0.53 -3.89 0.34
CA PHE A 46 -1.85 -4.45 0.66
C PHE A 46 -1.95 -5.16 2.02
N GLY A 47 -1.81 -6.47 2.23
CA GLY A 47 -1.93 -7.07 3.59
C GLY A 47 -0.88 -6.70 4.67
N PHE A 48 -0.31 -5.48 4.70
CA PHE A 48 0.58 -4.97 5.74
C PHE A 48 -0.01 -3.75 6.42
N ALA A 49 -0.04 -3.77 7.76
CA ALA A 49 -0.60 -2.71 8.59
C ALA A 49 -2.03 -2.32 8.18
N LYS A 50 -2.82 -3.31 7.77
CA LYS A 50 -4.24 -3.24 7.41
C LYS A 50 -4.82 -4.50 8.00
N GLU A 51 -5.28 -4.37 9.23
CA GLU A 51 -5.62 -5.47 10.13
C GLU A 51 -6.89 -6.18 9.69
N THR A 52 -7.79 -5.44 9.02
CA THR A 52 -9.07 -5.97 8.56
C THR A 52 -9.12 -6.16 7.04
N ALA A 53 -10.03 -7.04 6.59
CA ALA A 53 -10.27 -7.20 5.16
C ALA A 53 -10.89 -5.92 4.58
N GLU A 54 -11.72 -5.24 5.36
CA GLU A 54 -12.37 -3.98 5.05
C GLU A 54 -11.35 -2.87 4.77
N GLU A 55 -10.28 -2.74 5.57
CA GLU A 55 -9.20 -1.77 5.30
C GLU A 55 -8.50 -2.05 3.97
N ASN A 56 -8.27 -3.33 3.64
CA ASN A 56 -7.66 -3.72 2.38
C ASN A 56 -8.60 -3.47 1.18
N LEU A 57 -9.89 -3.71 1.35
CA LEU A 57 -10.90 -3.45 0.32
C LEU A 57 -11.12 -1.95 0.11
N ASP A 58 -11.16 -1.15 1.17
CA ASP A 58 -11.30 0.30 1.06
C ASP A 58 -10.12 0.92 0.30
N LEU A 59 -8.89 0.49 0.64
CA LEU A 59 -7.71 0.87 -0.13
C LEU A 59 -7.80 0.43 -1.59
N MET A 60 -8.29 -0.78 -1.86
CA MET A 60 -8.44 -1.30 -3.23
C MET A 60 -9.44 -0.45 -4.04
N ALA A 61 -10.59 -0.12 -3.44
CA ALA A 61 -11.63 0.70 -4.06
C ALA A 61 -11.14 2.13 -4.35
N ARG A 62 -10.28 2.67 -3.48
CA ARG A 62 -9.79 4.05 -3.55
C ARG A 62 -8.36 4.16 -4.09
N PHE A 63 -7.79 3.07 -4.63
CA PHE A 63 -6.40 2.96 -5.05
C PHE A 63 -5.98 4.02 -6.09
N SER A 64 -6.92 4.47 -6.93
CA SER A 64 -6.68 5.51 -7.94
C SER A 64 -6.22 6.85 -7.35
N ALA A 65 -6.59 7.16 -6.10
CA ALA A 65 -6.16 8.39 -5.42
C ALA A 65 -4.63 8.49 -5.31
N LEU A 66 -3.93 7.36 -5.18
CA LEU A 66 -2.46 7.34 -5.05
C LEU A 66 -1.73 7.79 -6.32
N ARG A 67 -2.42 7.92 -7.46
CA ARG A 67 -1.84 8.49 -8.69
C ARG A 67 -1.41 9.93 -8.51
N GLU A 68 -2.02 10.66 -7.57
CA GLU A 68 -1.64 12.05 -7.24
C GLU A 68 -0.18 12.15 -6.76
N LEU A 69 0.40 11.06 -6.24
CA LEU A 69 1.81 11.04 -5.84
C LEU A 69 2.77 11.20 -7.03
N GLY A 70 2.34 10.94 -8.27
CA GLY A 70 3.14 11.16 -9.47
C GLY A 70 4.18 10.07 -9.78
N PHE A 71 4.08 8.89 -9.15
CA PHE A 71 5.00 7.78 -9.35
C PHE A 71 4.28 6.55 -9.93
N PRO A 72 5.01 5.66 -10.64
CA PRO A 72 4.50 4.35 -10.97
C PRO A 72 4.03 3.60 -9.72
N LEU A 73 2.88 2.94 -9.82
CA LEU A 73 2.30 2.15 -8.74
C LEU A 73 2.43 0.66 -9.02
N MET A 74 2.80 -0.11 -8.00
CA MET A 74 2.81 -1.57 -8.02
C MET A 74 1.82 -2.11 -6.99
N ALA A 75 1.01 -3.10 -7.35
CA ALA A 75 0.03 -3.70 -6.45
C ALA A 75 0.31 -5.20 -6.25
N GLY A 76 0.92 -5.55 -5.11
CA GLY A 76 1.10 -6.94 -4.71
C GLY A 76 -0.09 -7.50 -3.93
N THR A 77 -1.06 -8.10 -4.61
CA THR A 77 -2.29 -8.66 -4.00
C THR A 77 -2.39 -10.18 -4.04
N SER A 78 -1.62 -10.85 -4.90
CA SER A 78 -1.74 -12.30 -5.16
C SER A 78 -1.76 -13.15 -3.88
N ARG A 79 -2.78 -14.01 -3.76
CA ARG A 79 -3.00 -14.98 -2.67
C ARG A 79 -3.06 -14.40 -1.25
N LYS A 80 -3.13 -13.08 -1.08
CA LYS A 80 -3.19 -12.46 0.26
C LYS A 80 -4.43 -12.91 1.04
N ARG A 81 -4.30 -12.96 2.36
CA ARG A 81 -5.32 -13.47 3.29
C ARG A 81 -6.67 -12.76 3.15
N PHE A 82 -6.67 -11.43 2.98
CA PHE A 82 -7.90 -10.65 2.85
C PHE A 82 -8.75 -11.08 1.63
N ILE A 83 -8.12 -11.52 0.53
CA ILE A 83 -8.85 -12.07 -0.63
C ILE A 83 -9.56 -13.37 -0.24
N GLY A 84 -8.91 -14.20 0.56
CA GLY A 84 -9.51 -15.41 1.13
C GLY A 84 -10.71 -15.10 2.03
N THR A 85 -10.55 -14.13 2.93
CA THR A 85 -11.63 -13.69 3.83
C THR A 85 -12.88 -13.27 3.06
N VAL A 86 -12.72 -12.58 1.93
CA VAL A 86 -13.84 -12.06 1.13
C VAL A 86 -14.42 -13.13 0.19
N THR A 87 -13.58 -14.02 -0.34
CA THR A 87 -14.01 -14.99 -1.38
C THR A 87 -14.32 -16.39 -0.86
N GLY A 88 -13.93 -16.72 0.38
CA GLY A 88 -14.03 -18.06 0.96
C GLY A 88 -13.10 -19.11 0.31
N ARG A 89 -12.20 -18.70 -0.59
CA ARG A 89 -11.32 -19.62 -1.35
C ARG A 89 -10.03 -19.90 -0.62
N GLU A 90 -9.41 -21.05 -0.82
CA GLU A 90 -8.07 -21.39 -0.29
C GLU A 90 -6.93 -20.70 -1.08
N PRO A 91 -5.70 -20.52 -0.53
CA PRO A 91 -4.61 -19.80 -1.20
C PRO A 91 -4.29 -20.26 -2.63
N ALA A 92 -4.38 -21.56 -2.91
CA ALA A 92 -4.14 -22.13 -4.24
C ALA A 92 -5.18 -21.70 -5.29
N GLN A 93 -6.33 -21.19 -4.84
CA GLN A 93 -7.49 -20.80 -5.66
C GLN A 93 -7.63 -19.27 -5.83
N ARG A 94 -6.63 -18.49 -5.39
CA ARG A 94 -6.61 -17.01 -5.35
C ARG A 94 -5.59 -16.40 -6.33
N ALA A 95 -5.43 -17.00 -7.51
CA ALA A 95 -4.50 -16.56 -8.56
C ALA A 95 -5.19 -15.65 -9.58
#